data_AF-A0AAV9CAZ3-F1
#
_entry.id   AF-A0AAV9CAZ3-F1
#
_cell.length_a   1.000
_cell.length_b   1.000
_cell.length_c   1.000
_cell.angle_alpha   90.00
_cell.angle_beta   90.00
_cell.angle_gamma   90.00
#
_symmetry.space_group_name_H-M   'P 1'
#
loop_
_entity.id
_entity.type
_entity.pdbx_description
1 polymer ?
#
loop_
_entity_poly.entity_id
_entity_poly.type
_entity_poly.pdbx_seq_one_letter_code
_entity_poly.pdbx_strand_id
1 'polypeptide(L)' 'MPSRFGDGALRILESVLASKDVRSLSEIRSALRAFTRSESVSAFQEVSGRSAEQRLIVVDFFVRAFALIGDVEML' A
#
# COMPACT_ATOMS: atom_id res chain seq x y z
N MET A 1 -2.21 4.43 -15.82
CA MET A 1 -1.47 4.91 -14.64
C MET A 1 -2.03 6.27 -14.26
N PRO A 2 -3.19 6.29 -13.58
CA PRO A 2 -3.29 6.21 -12.10
C PRO A 2 -4.22 5.10 -11.58
N SER A 3 -4.86 4.33 -12.47
CA SER A 3 -5.92 3.37 -12.09
C SER A 3 -5.53 2.29 -11.08
N ARG A 4 -4.24 1.95 -10.95
CA ARG A 4 -3.73 0.96 -9.98
C ARG A 4 -3.40 1.53 -8.60
N PHE A 5 -3.13 2.83 -8.50
CA PHE A 5 -2.71 3.53 -7.28
C PHE A 5 -3.77 4.58 -6.93
N GLY A 6 -4.95 4.11 -6.55
CA GLY A 6 -6.07 4.98 -6.23
C GLY A 6 -6.98 4.38 -5.16
N ASP A 7 -8.01 5.13 -4.79
CA ASP A 7 -8.89 4.80 -3.66
C ASP A 7 -9.59 3.44 -3.81
N GLY A 8 -9.79 2.95 -5.03
CA GLY A 8 -10.35 1.62 -5.26
C GLY A 8 -9.50 0.50 -4.66
N ALA A 9 -8.18 0.55 -4.83
CA ALA A 9 -7.26 -0.43 -4.26
C ALA A 9 -7.16 -0.28 -2.73
N LEU A 10 -7.20 0.94 -2.21
CA LEU A 10 -7.23 1.19 -0.77
C LEU A 10 -8.51 0.65 -0.12
N ARG A 11 -9.67 0.81 -0.77
CA ARG A 11 -10.93 0.26 -0.28
C ARG A 11 -10.93 -1.27 -0.24
N ILE A 12 -10.28 -1.92 -1.20
CA ILE A 12 -10.09 -3.38 -1.18
C ILE A 12 -9.23 -3.77 0.03
N LEU A 13 -8.12 -3.05 0.26
CA LEU A 13 -7.24 -3.27 1.40
C LEU A 13 -7.98 -3.09 2.73
N GLU A 14 -8.76 -2.01 2.88
CA GLU A 14 -9.64 -1.77 4.04
C GLU A 14 -10.63 -2.92 4.26
N SER A 15 -11.26 -3.42 3.19
CA SER A 15 -12.23 -4.50 3.28
C SER A 15 -11.60 -5.81 3.74
N VAL A 16 -10.40 -6.13 3.25
CA VAL A 16 -9.63 -7.30 3.69
C VAL A 16 -9.25 -7.17 5.17
N LEU A 17 -8.81 -5.98 5.59
CA LEU A 17 -8.37 -5.71 6.96
C LEU A 17 -9.52 -5.59 7.97
N ALA A 18 -10.76 -5.38 7.51
CA ALA A 18 -11.97 -5.36 8.34
C ALA A 18 -12.48 -6.78 8.72
N SER A 19 -11.81 -7.84 8.24
CA SER A 19 -12.15 -9.23 8.59
C SER A 19 -12.05 -9.48 10.10
N LYS A 20 -13.04 -10.20 10.65
CA LYS A 20 -13.19 -10.44 12.10
C LYS A 20 -12.38 -11.62 12.65
N ASP A 21 -11.77 -12.43 11.79
CA ASP A 21 -10.92 -13.52 12.24
C ASP A 21 -9.51 -13.01 12.55
N VAL A 22 -9.22 -12.91 13.84
CA VAL A 22 -8.00 -12.29 14.37
C VAL A 22 -6.74 -13.09 14.00
N ARG A 23 -6.83 -14.43 13.91
CA ARG A 23 -5.65 -15.27 13.64
C ARG A 23 -5.26 -15.22 12.17
N SER A 24 -6.25 -15.23 11.27
CA SER A 24 -6.01 -14.98 9.85
C SER A 24 -5.63 -13.52 9.58
N LEU A 25 -6.14 -12.57 10.35
CA LEU A 25 -5.82 -11.15 10.17
C LEU A 25 -4.35 -10.81 10.42
N SER A 26 -3.68 -11.43 11.40
CA SER A 26 -2.24 -11.20 11.63
C SER A 26 -1.37 -11.74 10.49
N GLU A 27 -1.68 -12.93 9.99
CA GLU A 27 -0.97 -13.53 8.84
C GLU A 27 -1.20 -12.70 7.58
N ILE A 28 -2.46 -12.28 7.35
CA ILE A 28 -2.84 -11.39 6.26
C ILE A 28 -2.09 -10.06 6.35
N ARG A 29 -2.01 -9.42 7.52
CA ARG A 29 -1.25 -8.18 7.70
C ARG A 29 0.24 -8.37 7.42
N SER A 30 0.84 -9.47 7.88
CA SER A 30 2.24 -9.78 7.60
C SER A 30 2.49 -9.96 6.10
N ALA A 31 1.61 -10.70 5.41
CA ALA A 31 1.70 -10.92 3.97
C ALA A 31 1.52 -9.61 3.19
N LEU A 32 0.51 -8.81 3.55
CA LEU A 32 0.27 -7.50 2.95
C LEU A 32 1.44 -6.56 3.18
N ARG A 33 2.03 -6.53 4.37
CA ARG A 33 3.22 -5.72 4.66
C ARG A 33 4.38 -6.08 3.73
N ALA A 34 4.70 -7.37 3.63
CA ALA A 34 5.77 -7.85 2.75
C ALA A 34 5.50 -7.50 1.28
N PHE A 35 4.26 -7.74 0.83
CA PHE A 35 3.81 -7.42 -0.53
C PHE A 35 3.90 -5.92 -0.82
N THR A 36 3.30 -5.07 0.01
CA THR A 36 3.30 -3.61 -0.18
C THR A 36 4.71 -3.04 -0.15
N ARG A 37 5.60 -3.57 0.71
CA ARG A 37 7.02 -3.18 0.72
C ARG A 37 7.71 -3.53 -0.61
N SER A 38 7.55 -4.75 -1.11
CA SER A 38 8.11 -5.17 -2.40
C SER A 38 7.57 -4.32 -3.56
N GLU A 39 6.25 -4.15 -3.64
CA GLU A 39 5.61 -3.39 -4.70
C GLU A 39 5.98 -1.91 -4.67
N SER A 40 6.19 -1.33 -3.49
CA SER A 40 6.62 0.07 -3.37
C SER A 40 7.97 0.32 -4.05
N VAL A 41 8.93 -0.59 -3.87
CA VAL A 41 10.25 -0.49 -4.50
C VAL A 41 10.13 -0.53 -6.01
N SER A 42 9.39 -1.53 -6.54
CA SER A 42 9.14 -1.66 -7.98
C SER A 42 8.42 -0.44 -8.56
N ALA A 43 7.40 0.08 -7.85
CA ALA A 43 6.65 1.23 -8.29
C ALA A 43 7.51 2.50 -8.33
N PHE A 44 8.35 2.75 -7.32
CA PHE A 44 9.25 3.91 -7.30
C PHE A 44 10.31 3.86 -8.40
N GLN A 45 10.81 2.67 -8.74
CA GLN A 45 11.67 2.50 -9.90
C GLN A 45 10.93 2.85 -11.21
N GLU A 46 9.69 2.35 -11.38
CA GLU A 46 8.86 2.61 -12.56
C GLU A 46 8.55 4.11 -12.75
N VAL A 47 8.35 4.86 -11.66
CA VAL A 47 8.00 6.29 -11.72
C VAL A 47 9.19 7.25 -11.63
N SER A 48 10.42 6.75 -11.50
CA SER A 48 11.62 7.59 -11.36
C SER A 48 11.81 8.60 -12.51
N GLY A 49 11.48 8.22 -13.75
CA GLY A 49 11.53 9.09 -14.94
C GLY A 49 10.24 9.87 -15.24
N ARG A 50 9.26 9.88 -14.32
CA ARG A 50 7.95 10.52 -14.50
C ARG A 50 7.91 11.93 -13.90
N SER A 51 6.81 12.66 -14.17
CA SER A 51 6.62 14.00 -13.59
C SER A 51 6.61 13.96 -12.06
N ALA A 52 6.89 15.09 -11.41
CA ALA A 52 6.81 15.19 -9.95
C ALA A 52 5.40 14.84 -9.44
N GLU A 53 4.35 15.31 -10.13
CA GLU A 53 2.95 15.00 -9.81
C GLU A 53 2.67 13.49 -9.82
N GLN A 54 3.11 12.79 -10.87
CA GLN A 54 2.92 11.34 -10.97
C GLN A 54 3.66 10.58 -9.86
N ARG A 55 4.85 11.04 -9.49
CA ARG A 55 5.61 10.46 -8.36
C ARG A 55 4.90 10.69 -7.04
N LEU A 56 4.35 11.89 -6.81
CA LEU A 56 3.61 12.21 -5.59
C LEU A 56 2.35 11.36 -5.43
N ILE A 57 1.62 11.07 -6.52
CA ILE A 57 0.46 10.17 -6.48
C ILE A 57 0.86 8.77 -5.99
N VAL A 58 2.00 8.23 -6.46
CA VAL A 58 2.49 6.92 -6.02
C VAL A 58 2.91 6.95 -4.54
N VAL A 59 3.62 8.01 -4.12
CA VAL A 59 4.00 8.19 -2.72
C VAL A 59 2.76 8.25 -1.81
N ASP A 60 1.77 9.08 -2.14
CA ASP A 60 0.53 9.21 -1.37
C ASP A 60 -0.18 7.87 -1.19
N PHE A 61 -0.32 7.12 -2.29
CA PHE A 61 -0.92 5.79 -2.26
C PHE A 61 -0.21 4.84 -1.29
N PHE A 62 1.12 4.74 -1.38
CA PHE A 62 1.87 3.81 -0.53
C PHE A 62 1.88 4.25 0.94
N VAL A 63 1.99 5.55 1.22
CA VAL A 63 1.86 6.08 2.60
C VAL A 63 0.52 5.67 3.21
N ARG A 64 -0.58 5.85 2.47
CA ARG A 64 -1.93 5.45 2.92
C ARG A 64 -2.05 3.95 3.08
N ALA A 65 -1.51 3.16 2.16
CA ALA A 65 -1.52 1.70 2.24
C ALA A 65 -0.75 1.18 3.46
N PHE A 66 0.45 1.69 3.73
CA PHE A 66 1.25 1.34 4.90
C PHE A 66 0.54 1.73 6.21
N ALA A 67 -0.06 2.92 6.27
CA ALA A 67 -0.86 3.34 7.41
C ALA A 67 -2.05 2.40 7.68
N LEU A 68 -2.77 1.98 6.63
CA LEU A 68 -3.89 1.03 6.74
C LEU A 68 -3.43 -0.34 7.27
N ILE A 69 -2.29 -0.85 6.78
CA ILE A 69 -1.74 -2.14 7.22
C ILE A 69 -1.19 -2.05 8.66
N GLY A 70 -0.90 -0.84 9.15
CA GLY A 70 -0.18 -0.61 10.42
C GLY A 70 1.33 -0.86 10.27
N ASP A 71 1.88 -0.64 9.09
CA ASP A 71 3.33 -0.65 8.81
C ASP A 71 3.90 0.77 8.89
N VAL A 72 3.65 1.44 10.01
CA VAL A 72 4.37 2.67 10.35
C VAL A 72 5.35 2.24 11.44
N GLU A 73 6.59 1.93 11.04
CA GLU A 73 7.71 1.99 11.96
C GLU A 73 7.66 3.40 12.57
N MET A 74 7.31 3.52 13.85
CA MET A 74 7.47 4.78 14.56
C MET A 74 8.96 5.09 14.55
N LEU A 75 9.34 6.06 13.70
CA LEU A 75 10.68 6.67 13.69
C LEU A 75 11.03 7.24 15.06
#